data_AF-A0A382TXH9-F1
#
_entry.id   AF-A0A382TXH9-F1
#
_cell.length_a   1.000
_cell.length_b   1.000
_cell.length_c   1.000
_cell.angle_alpha   90.00
_cell.angle_beta   90.00
_cell.angle_gamma   90.00
#
_symmetry.space_group_name_H-M   'P 1'
#
loop_
_entity.id
_entity.type
_entity.pdbx_description
1 polymer ?
#
loop_
_entity_poly.entity_id
_entity_poly.type
_entity_poly.pdbx_seq_one_letter_code
_entity_poly.pdbx_strand_id
1 'polypeptide(L)'
;MNRIQTILLFLALTFVSFAKEKRPNILFIYTDDQSSRTVGCYEEAFDFVKTPNIDALAKSGVRFSHAYIGSWCMPSRATMLTG
;
A
#
# COMPACT_ATOMS: atom_id res chain seq x y z
N MET A 1 34.74 -28.51 -24.80
CA MET A 1 33.97 -27.56 -23.97
C MET A 1 34.16 -27.97 -22.52
N ASN A 2 34.79 -27.12 -21.69
CA ASN A 2 35.25 -27.52 -20.35
C ASN A 2 34.06 -27.59 -19.38
N ARG A 3 33.96 -28.67 -18.57
CA ARG A 3 32.87 -28.88 -17.60
C ARG A 3 32.63 -27.68 -16.67
N ILE A 4 33.70 -26.95 -16.33
CA ILE A 4 33.66 -25.73 -15.51
C ILE A 4 32.89 -24.60 -16.23
N GLN A 5 33.07 -24.42 -17.54
CA GLN A 5 32.35 -23.39 -18.30
C GLN A 5 30.86 -23.71 -18.37
N THR A 6 30.49 -25.00 -18.49
CA THR A 6 29.09 -25.43 -18.48
C THR A 6 28.42 -25.17 -17.13
N ILE A 7 29.12 -25.43 -16.01
CA ILE A 7 28.62 -25.16 -14.66
C ILE A 7 28.44 -23.65 -14.44
N LEU A 8 29.43 -22.83 -14.81
CA LEU A 8 29.35 -21.38 -14.67
C LEU A 8 28.20 -20.78 -15.49
N LEU A 9 27.99 -21.27 -16.70
CA LEU A 9 26.88 -20.86 -17.54
C LEU A 9 25.52 -21.24 -16.92
N PHE A 10 25.41 -22.46 -16.40
CA PHE A 10 24.18 -22.92 -15.73
C PHE A 10 23.86 -22.10 -14.48
N LEU A 11 24.87 -21.78 -13.67
CA LEU A 11 24.74 -20.97 -12.46
C LEU A 11 24.28 -19.54 -12.81
N ALA A 12 24.87 -18.93 -13.85
CA ALA A 12 24.48 -17.61 -14.32
C ALA A 12 23.02 -17.56 -14.80
N LEU A 13 22.56 -18.60 -15.52
CA LEU A 13 21.15 -18.67 -15.96
C LEU A 13 20.16 -18.79 -14.79
N THR A 14 20.51 -19.52 -13.72
CA THR A 14 19.63 -19.63 -12.54
C THR A 14 19.48 -18.31 -11.78
N PHE A 15 20.53 -17.49 -11.75
CA PHE A 15 20.53 -16.20 -11.05
C PHE A 15 19.61 -15.17 -11.72
N VAL A 16 19.57 -15.16 -13.06
CA VAL A 16 18.71 -14.25 -13.84
C VAL A 16 17.21 -14.52 -13.62
N SER A 17 16.82 -15.78 -13.40
CA SER A 17 15.42 -16.14 -13.18
C SER A 17 14.86 -15.64 -11.83
N PHE A 18 15.71 -15.54 -10.81
CA PHE A 18 15.34 -15.04 -9.49
C PHE A 18 15.29 -13.52 -9.39
N ALA A 19 15.93 -12.80 -10.31
CA ALA A 19 16.00 -11.33 -10.31
C ALA A 19 14.72 -10.63 -10.81
N LYS A 20 13.65 -11.36 -11.12
CA LYS A 20 12.38 -10.75 -11.52
C LYS A 20 11.69 -10.17 -10.29
N GLU A 21 11.95 -8.90 -10.03
CA GLU A 21 11.26 -8.12 -9.03
C GLU A 21 9.74 -8.19 -9.28
N LYS A 22 9.02 -8.79 -8.33
CA LYS A 22 7.57 -8.93 -8.45
C LYS A 22 6.96 -7.54 -8.24
N ARG A 23 6.49 -6.94 -9.33
CA ARG A 23 5.71 -5.70 -9.24
C ARG A 23 4.51 -5.93 -8.31
N PRO A 24 4.35 -5.13 -7.25
CA PRO A 24 3.21 -5.28 -6.36
C PRO A 24 1.93 -4.89 -7.10
N ASN A 25 0.82 -5.53 -6.74
CA ASN A 25 -0.50 -5.01 -7.08
C ASN A 25 -0.86 -3.90 -6.10
N ILE A 26 -1.37 -2.79 -6.60
CA ILE A 26 -1.79 -1.65 -5.78
C ILE A 26 -3.31 -1.64 -5.74
N LEU A 27 -3.88 -1.77 -4.54
CA LEU A 27 -5.30 -1.56 -4.30
C LEU A 27 -5.48 -0.21 -3.60
N PHE A 28 -6.07 0.75 -4.31
CA PHE A 28 -6.38 2.07 -3.77
C PHE A 28 -7.85 2.14 -3.37
N ILE A 29 -8.12 2.28 -2.06
CA ILE A 29 -9.47 2.42 -1.50
C ILE A 29 -9.64 3.88 -1.07
N TYR A 30 -10.69 4.52 -1.57
CA TYR A 30 -11.01 5.92 -1.27
C TYR A 30 -12.47 6.02 -0.83
N THR A 31 -12.71 6.73 0.27
CA THR A 31 -14.03 6.94 0.86
C THR A 31 -14.47 8.39 0.67
N ASP A 32 -15.78 8.61 0.44
CA ASP A 32 -16.35 9.96 0.35
C ASP A 32 -16.79 10.43 1.75
N ASP A 33 -16.50 11.68 2.10
CA ASP A 33 -16.85 12.33 3.37
C ASP A 33 -16.48 11.58 4.67
N GLN A 34 -15.40 10.79 4.67
CA GLN A 34 -14.97 10.07 5.86
C GLN A 34 -14.04 10.92 6.75
N SER A 35 -14.50 11.21 7.97
CA SER A 35 -13.66 11.82 9.02
C SER A 35 -12.76 10.78 9.69
N SER A 36 -11.59 11.17 10.17
CA SER A 36 -10.77 10.32 11.05
C SER A 36 -11.54 9.87 12.30
N ARG A 37 -12.49 10.69 12.77
CA ARG A 37 -13.35 10.38 13.92
C ARG A 37 -14.31 9.22 13.69
N THR A 38 -14.49 8.78 12.44
CA THR A 38 -15.33 7.63 12.07
C THR A 38 -14.51 6.38 11.73
N VAL A 39 -13.23 6.34 12.10
CA VAL A 39 -12.34 5.19 11.97
C VAL A 39 -11.74 4.84 13.33
N GLY A 40 -12.05 3.65 13.84
CA GLY A 40 -11.81 3.25 15.24
C GLY A 40 -10.34 3.18 15.66
N CYS A 41 -9.40 3.16 14.72
CA CYS A 41 -7.96 3.18 15.02
C CYS A 41 -7.36 4.58 15.23
N TYR A 42 -8.14 5.65 15.11
CA TYR A 42 -7.73 7.02 15.45
C TYR A 42 -8.11 7.38 16.89
N GLU A 43 -7.32 8.24 17.52
CA GLU A 43 -7.49 8.61 18.94
C GLU A 43 -8.76 9.43 19.16
N GLU A 44 -9.12 10.26 18.18
CA GLU A 44 -10.30 11.14 18.19
C GLU A 44 -11.59 10.45 17.71
N ALA A 45 -11.55 9.14 17.51
CA ALA A 45 -12.69 8.33 17.10
C ALA A 45 -13.86 8.43 18.08
N PHE A 46 -15.09 8.41 17.56
CA PHE A 46 -16.26 8.29 18.44
C PHE A 46 -16.33 6.89 19.04
N ASP A 47 -16.73 6.79 20.32
CA ASP A 47 -16.77 5.53 21.07
C ASP A 47 -17.64 4.43 20.44
N PHE A 48 -18.63 4.80 19.62
CA PHE A 48 -19.53 3.86 18.97
C PHE A 48 -18.99 3.30 17.64
N VAL A 49 -17.88 3.83 17.12
CA VAL A 49 -17.32 3.43 15.83
C VAL A 49 -16.70 2.05 15.92
N LYS A 50 -17.03 1.19 14.95
CA LYS A 50 -16.46 -0.16 14.82
C LYS A 50 -16.00 -0.38 13.38
N THR A 51 -14.69 -0.40 13.17
CA THR A 51 -14.08 -0.59 11.84
C THR A 51 -13.04 -1.70 11.83
N PRO A 52 -13.38 -2.93 12.28
CA PRO A 52 -12.38 -3.97 12.60
C PRO A 52 -11.44 -4.32 11.45
N ASN A 53 -11.92 -4.26 10.20
CA ASN A 53 -11.09 -4.53 9.02
C ASN A 53 -10.10 -3.40 8.71
N ILE A 54 -10.51 -2.14 8.88
CA ILE A 54 -9.62 -0.97 8.72
C ILE A 54 -8.62 -0.93 9.88
N ASP A 55 -9.07 -1.25 11.09
CA ASP A 55 -8.22 -1.29 12.28
C ASP A 55 -7.16 -2.39 12.16
N ALA A 56 -7.52 -3.56 11.61
CA ALA A 56 -6.57 -4.62 11.30
C ALA A 56 -5.54 -4.19 10.25
N LEU A 57 -5.97 -3.49 9.19
CA LEU A 57 -5.06 -2.94 8.17
C LEU A 57 -4.11 -1.91 8.76
N ALA A 58 -4.58 -1.04 9.64
CA ALA A 58 -3.75 -0.07 10.34
C ALA A 58 -2.72 -0.72 11.27
N LYS A 59 -3.06 -1.85 11.91
CA LYS A 59 -2.14 -2.60 12.79
C LYS A 59 -1.04 -3.33 12.02
N SER A 60 -1.30 -3.80 10.81
CA SER A 60 -0.34 -4.54 9.99
C SER A 60 0.46 -3.64 9.02
N GLY A 61 0.14 -2.36 8.96
CA GLY A 61 0.75 -1.39 8.05
C GLY A 61 1.15 -0.10 8.73
N VAL A 62 1.09 0.99 7.95
CA VAL A 62 1.38 2.34 8.42
C VAL A 62 0.09 3.14 8.43
N ARG A 63 -0.19 3.80 9.55
CA ARG A 63 -1.31 4.74 9.71
C ARG A 63 -0.76 6.14 9.88
N PHE A 64 -1.22 7.08 9.06
CA PHE A 64 -0.87 8.49 9.19
C PHE A 64 -1.83 9.17 10.18
N SER A 65 -1.31 9.75 11.26
CA SER A 65 -2.13 10.52 12.20
C SER A 65 -2.51 11.91 11.67
N HIS A 66 -1.76 12.41 10.67
CA HIS A 66 -1.97 13.73 10.07
C HIS A 66 -1.92 13.61 8.54
N ALA A 67 -3.10 13.42 7.93
CA ALA A 67 -3.28 13.39 6.47
C ALA A 67 -4.28 14.49 6.07
N TYR A 68 -3.89 15.33 5.11
CA TYR A 68 -4.67 16.50 4.68
C TYR A 68 -5.18 16.31 3.25
N ILE A 69 -6.40 16.78 2.99
CA ILE A 69 -7.05 16.69 1.68
C ILE A 69 -7.59 18.04 1.21
N GLY A 70 -8.02 18.13 -0.04
CA GLY A 70 -8.72 19.29 -0.55
C GLY A 70 -10.06 19.52 0.16
N SER A 71 -10.56 20.76 0.15
CA SER A 71 -11.75 21.16 0.89
C SER A 71 -13.08 20.65 0.34
N TRP A 72 -13.09 20.00 -0.84
CA TRP A 72 -14.32 19.54 -1.51
C TRP A 72 -14.06 18.28 -2.31
N CYS A 73 -15.09 17.44 -2.47
CA CYS A 73 -14.98 16.10 -3.06
C CYS A 73 -14.34 16.10 -4.46
N MET A 74 -14.81 16.95 -5.38
CA MET A 74 -14.25 17.07 -6.74
C MET A 74 -12.78 17.54 -6.78
N PRO A 75 -12.39 18.70 -6.23
CA PRO A 75 -11.00 19.13 -6.26
C PRO A 75 -10.07 18.24 -5.42
N SER A 76 -10.55 17.64 -4.33
CA SER A 76 -9.77 16.65 -3.57
C SER A 76 -9.46 15.41 -4.43
N ARG A 77 -10.45 14.88 -5.15
CA ARG A 77 -10.23 13.75 -6.07
C ARG A 77 -9.32 14.12 -7.24
N ALA A 78 -9.48 15.32 -7.80
CA ALA A 78 -8.65 15.78 -8.91
C ALA A 78 -7.17 15.84 -8.49
N THR A 79 -6.85 16.54 -7.40
CA THR A 79 -5.48 16.64 -6.85
C THR A 79 -4.88 15.28 -6.50
N MET A 80 -5.67 14.36 -5.94
CA MET A 80 -5.21 13.00 -5.64
C MET A 80 -4.83 12.20 -6.90
N LEU A 81 -5.57 12.38 -8.01
CA LEU A 81 -5.36 11.63 -9.25
C LEU A 81 -4.28 12.23 -10.15
N THR A 82 -4.09 13.55 -10.12
CA THR A 82 -3.14 14.25 -11.01
C THR A 82 -1.81 14.56 -10.34
N GLY A 83 -1.73 14.52 -9.02
CA GLY A 83 -0.69 15.22 -8.26
C GLY A 83 -0.87 16.73 -8.34
#